data_AF-A0A1E7EW97-F1
#
_entry.id   AF-A0A1E7EW97-F1
#
_cell.length_a   1.000
_cell.length_b   1.000
_cell.length_c   1.000
_cell.angle_alpha   90.00
_cell.angle_beta   90.00
_cell.angle_gamma   90.00
#
_symmetry.space_group_name_H-M   'P 1'
#
loop_
_entity.id
_entity.type
_entity.pdbx_description
1 polymer ?
#
loop_
_entity_poly.entity_id
_entity_poly.type
_entity_poly.pdbx_seq_one_letter_code
_entity_poly.pdbx_strand_id
1 'polypeptide(L)'
;MPRSNTKKKSKTAMATPTINGQKVTVVEKTVAVLAQLRTFGIDTPTRDYVMKMCGFTKPASFNVTIGKEAKKNNALLELPNGKTISLTKAGIMSAPKNMGEDTITCNTDLQRNLKKVFKIGGNPEKMFDLMCDGQIHTNSELAIACGRDTPNASHNVQRSTLVGKGFVEKSSCGGFRLTSMCFLKL
;
A
#
# COMPACT_ATOMS: atom_id res chain seq x y z
N MET A 1 22.76 -39.56 -39.10
CA MET A 1 22.26 -38.21 -38.74
C MET A 1 20.83 -38.32 -38.21
N PRO A 2 20.55 -38.19 -36.91
CA PRO A 2 19.18 -38.17 -36.40
C PRO A 2 18.61 -36.75 -36.35
N ARG A 3 17.32 -36.65 -36.70
CA ARG A 3 16.54 -35.42 -36.87
C ARG A 3 16.10 -34.79 -35.54
N SER A 4 16.06 -33.47 -35.56
CA SER A 4 15.54 -32.53 -34.56
C SER A 4 14.15 -32.91 -34.01
N ASN A 5 13.93 -32.65 -32.71
CA ASN A 5 12.58 -32.54 -32.15
C ASN A 5 12.54 -31.51 -30.99
N THR A 6 12.58 -30.22 -31.33
CA THR A 6 12.37 -29.13 -30.36
C THR A 6 10.86 -28.96 -30.11
N LYS A 7 10.39 -29.49 -28.98
CA LYS A 7 9.03 -29.25 -28.47
C LYS A 7 8.80 -27.75 -28.23
N LYS A 8 7.96 -27.13 -29.06
CA LYS A 8 7.37 -25.79 -28.84
C LYS A 8 6.55 -25.83 -27.55
N LYS A 9 7.07 -25.26 -26.46
CA LYS A 9 6.29 -25.05 -25.22
C LYS A 9 5.21 -24.00 -25.49
N SER A 10 3.96 -24.44 -25.53
CA SER A 10 2.77 -23.59 -25.59
C SER A 10 2.75 -22.65 -24.38
N LYS A 11 2.67 -21.34 -24.63
CA LYS A 11 2.55 -20.31 -23.59
C LYS A 11 1.17 -20.44 -22.94
N THR A 12 1.10 -21.01 -21.74
CA THR A 12 -0.10 -20.98 -20.92
C THR A 12 -0.40 -19.53 -20.54
N ALA A 13 -1.50 -18.98 -21.06
CA ALA A 13 -1.96 -17.64 -20.72
C ALA A 13 -2.21 -17.58 -19.20
N MET A 14 -1.55 -16.66 -18.51
CA MET A 14 -1.76 -16.45 -17.08
C MET A 14 -3.19 -15.96 -16.84
N ALA A 15 -3.94 -16.68 -16.00
CA ALA A 15 -5.26 -16.27 -15.55
C ALA A 15 -5.19 -14.86 -14.93
N THR A 16 -6.01 -13.94 -15.45
CA THR A 16 -6.06 -12.55 -14.98
C THR A 16 -6.89 -12.50 -13.69
N PRO A 17 -6.36 -11.93 -12.59
CA PRO A 17 -7.10 -11.86 -11.33
C PRO A 17 -8.27 -10.87 -11.44
N THR A 18 -9.49 -11.37 -11.22
CA THR A 18 -10.75 -10.62 -11.22
C THR A 18 -11.01 -9.93 -9.87
N ILE A 19 -11.60 -8.73 -9.89
CA ILE A 19 -12.24 -8.08 -8.72
C ILE A 19 -13.70 -7.85 -9.13
N ASN A 20 -14.67 -8.32 -8.33
CA ASN A 20 -16.11 -8.24 -8.63
C ASN A 20 -16.50 -8.78 -10.04
N GLY A 21 -15.84 -9.84 -10.51
CA GLY A 21 -16.12 -10.45 -11.81
C GLY A 21 -15.61 -9.67 -13.03
N GLN A 22 -15.08 -8.45 -12.86
CA GLN A 22 -14.44 -7.69 -13.94
C GLN A 22 -12.94 -7.99 -14.01
N LYS A 23 -12.44 -8.21 -15.23
CA LYS A 23 -11.01 -8.34 -15.52
C LYS A 23 -10.37 -6.96 -15.38
N VAL A 24 -9.92 -6.63 -14.18
CA VAL A 24 -9.18 -5.38 -13.93
C VAL A 24 -7.74 -5.58 -14.37
N THR A 25 -7.28 -4.72 -15.26
CA THR A 25 -5.90 -4.74 -15.75
C THR A 25 -4.93 -4.34 -14.63
N VAL A 26 -3.66 -4.73 -14.78
CA VAL A 26 -2.59 -4.32 -13.85
C VAL A 26 -2.52 -2.80 -13.71
N VAL A 27 -2.77 -2.10 -14.82
CA VAL A 27 -2.72 -0.64 -14.93
C VAL A 27 -3.83 0.00 -14.13
N GLU A 28 -5.07 -0.45 -14.29
CA GLU A 28 -6.23 0.07 -13.55
C GLU A 28 -6.08 -0.14 -12.04
N LYS A 29 -5.60 -1.32 -11.59
CA LYS A 29 -5.30 -1.54 -10.16
C LYS A 29 -4.22 -0.59 -9.66
N THR A 30 -3.17 -0.39 -10.46
CA THR A 30 -2.07 0.51 -10.11
C THR A 30 -2.54 1.96 -10.03
N VAL A 31 -3.38 2.39 -10.97
CA VAL A 31 -3.98 3.73 -10.98
C VAL A 31 -4.89 3.94 -9.78
N ALA A 32 -5.74 2.98 -9.44
CA ALA A 32 -6.61 3.04 -8.27
C ALA A 32 -5.80 3.12 -6.96
N VAL A 33 -4.78 2.27 -6.81
CA VAL A 33 -3.89 2.30 -5.63
C VAL A 33 -3.12 3.61 -5.57
N LEU A 34 -2.63 4.15 -6.69
CA LEU A 34 -1.93 5.42 -6.69
C LEU A 34 -2.84 6.61 -6.41
N ALA A 35 -4.06 6.61 -6.94
CA ALA A 35 -5.04 7.65 -6.64
C ALA A 35 -5.36 7.65 -5.14
N GLN A 36 -5.55 6.45 -4.58
CA GLN A 36 -5.70 6.27 -3.14
C GLN A 36 -4.46 6.74 -2.37
N LEU A 37 -3.23 6.42 -2.80
CA LEU A 37 -2.01 6.91 -2.14
C LEU A 37 -1.85 8.43 -2.21
N ARG A 38 -2.32 9.09 -3.28
CA ARG A 38 -2.39 10.55 -3.35
C ARG A 38 -3.36 11.14 -2.34
N THR A 39 -4.51 10.49 -2.06
CA THR A 39 -5.38 10.95 -0.96
C THR A 39 -4.66 10.93 0.39
N PHE A 40 -3.64 10.07 0.54
CA PHE A 40 -2.79 10.01 1.73
C PHE A 40 -1.56 10.95 1.68
N GLY A 41 -1.44 11.83 0.70
CA GLY A 41 -0.28 12.73 0.52
C GLY A 41 1.00 12.02 0.03
N ILE A 42 0.88 10.78 -0.47
CA ILE A 42 2.00 9.99 -1.00
C ILE A 42 1.95 10.05 -2.53
N ASP A 43 2.57 11.09 -3.10
CA ASP A 43 2.56 11.30 -4.56
C ASP A 43 3.50 10.34 -5.32
N THR A 44 4.62 9.94 -4.73
CA THR A 44 5.67 9.14 -5.41
C THR A 44 6.08 7.88 -4.64
N PRO A 45 5.17 6.91 -4.42
CA PRO A 45 5.50 5.65 -3.76
C PRO A 45 6.47 4.79 -4.57
N THR A 46 7.17 3.86 -3.89
CA THR A 46 8.05 2.90 -4.56
C THR A 46 7.24 1.84 -5.31
N ARG A 47 7.78 1.34 -6.43
CA ARG A 47 7.11 0.30 -7.23
C ARG A 47 6.86 -0.99 -6.43
N ASP A 48 7.76 -1.36 -5.52
CA ASP A 48 7.60 -2.54 -4.66
C ASP A 48 6.42 -2.38 -3.70
N TYR A 49 6.26 -1.18 -3.12
CA TYR A 49 5.13 -0.87 -2.23
C TYR A 49 3.80 -0.94 -2.99
N VAL A 50 3.72 -0.28 -4.15
CA VAL A 50 2.50 -0.30 -4.99
C VAL A 50 2.18 -1.70 -5.48
N MET A 51 3.19 -2.49 -5.85
CA MET A 51 3.03 -3.89 -6.26
C MET A 51 2.41 -4.74 -5.14
N LYS A 52 2.93 -4.60 -3.91
CA LYS A 52 2.39 -5.29 -2.71
C LYS A 52 0.95 -4.89 -2.45
N MET A 53 0.65 -3.59 -2.51
CA MET A 53 -0.71 -3.05 -2.34
C MET A 53 -1.68 -3.57 -3.41
N CYS A 54 -1.21 -3.74 -4.65
CA CYS A 54 -2.01 -4.31 -5.74
C CYS A 54 -2.13 -5.86 -5.67
N GLY A 55 -1.45 -6.51 -4.73
CA GLY A 55 -1.46 -7.97 -4.57
C GLY A 55 -0.69 -8.74 -5.65
N PHE A 56 0.29 -8.11 -6.32
CA PHE A 56 1.12 -8.79 -7.32
C PHE A 56 2.31 -9.49 -6.65
N THR A 57 2.51 -10.77 -6.98
CA THR A 57 3.59 -11.60 -6.41
C THR A 57 4.86 -11.63 -7.26
N LYS A 58 4.84 -11.08 -8.48
CA LYS A 58 5.94 -11.14 -9.45
C LYS A 58 6.47 -9.75 -9.81
N PRO A 59 7.57 -9.29 -9.18
CA PRO A 59 8.17 -7.97 -9.41
C PRO A 59 8.57 -7.71 -10.87
N ALA A 60 9.16 -8.72 -11.53
CA ALA A 60 9.62 -8.59 -12.90
C ALA A 60 8.45 -8.29 -13.86
N SER A 61 7.34 -9.03 -13.72
CA SER A 61 6.16 -8.84 -14.57
C SER A 61 5.48 -7.49 -14.33
N PHE A 62 5.41 -7.05 -13.08
CA PHE A 62 4.87 -5.74 -12.72
C PHE A 62 5.71 -4.61 -13.33
N ASN A 63 7.04 -4.62 -13.09
CA ASN A 63 7.95 -3.58 -13.58
C ASN A 63 7.94 -3.45 -15.11
N VAL A 64 7.89 -4.57 -15.84
CA VAL A 64 7.79 -4.56 -17.31
C VAL A 64 6.46 -3.95 -17.77
N THR A 65 5.35 -4.28 -17.09
CA THR A 65 4.01 -3.77 -17.46
C THR A 65 3.93 -2.27 -17.23
N ILE A 66 4.35 -1.80 -16.05
CA ILE A 66 4.39 -0.38 -15.72
C ILE A 66 5.33 0.39 -16.65
N GLY A 67 6.52 -0.16 -16.92
CA GLY A 67 7.48 0.46 -17.83
C GLY A 67 6.98 0.61 -19.26
N LYS A 68 6.09 -0.29 -19.72
CA LYS A 68 5.42 -0.16 -21.03
C LYS A 68 4.32 0.90 -21.01
N GLU A 69 3.52 0.96 -19.95
CA GLU A 69 2.47 1.98 -19.82
C GLU A 69 3.03 3.38 -19.69
N ALA A 70 4.12 3.55 -18.94
CA ALA A 70 4.79 4.84 -18.78
C ALA A 70 5.40 5.38 -20.09
N LYS A 71 5.57 4.54 -21.11
CA LYS A 71 6.10 4.91 -22.43
C LYS A 71 5.01 5.19 -23.48
N LYS A 72 3.72 5.07 -23.13
CA LYS A 72 2.63 5.37 -24.08
C LYS A 72 2.42 6.88 -24.22
N ASN A 73 1.97 7.33 -25.40
CA ASN A 73 1.69 8.75 -25.67
C ASN A 73 0.62 9.36 -24.72
N ASN A 74 -0.27 8.54 -24.16
CA ASN A 74 -1.21 8.90 -23.09
C ASN A 74 -0.92 8.06 -21.84
N ALA A 75 0.34 8.05 -21.40
CA ALA A 75 0.73 7.32 -20.21
C ALA A 75 -0.09 7.80 -19.01
N LEU A 76 -0.77 6.87 -18.33
CA LEU A 76 -1.46 7.14 -17.06
C LEU A 76 -0.48 7.24 -15.89
N LEU A 77 0.74 6.75 -16.09
CA LEU A 77 1.76 6.56 -15.05
C LEU A 77 3.07 7.20 -15.51
N GLU A 78 3.78 7.81 -14.58
CA GLU A 78 5.13 8.31 -14.79
C GLU A 78 6.11 7.60 -13.85
N LEU A 79 7.38 7.52 -14.28
CA LEU A 79 8.47 6.88 -13.54
C LEU A 79 9.59 7.90 -13.29
N PRO A 80 9.48 8.75 -12.24
CA PRO A 80 10.38 9.89 -12.05
C PRO A 80 11.86 9.51 -11.92
N ASN A 81 12.16 8.41 -11.22
CA ASN A 81 13.53 7.94 -10.97
C ASN A 81 13.70 6.45 -11.33
N GLY A 82 12.75 5.89 -12.09
CA GLY A 82 12.72 4.49 -12.45
C GLY A 82 12.54 3.52 -11.28
N LYS A 83 12.43 3.96 -10.02
CA LYS A 83 12.16 3.12 -8.82
C LYS A 83 10.81 3.44 -8.17
N THR A 84 10.38 4.69 -8.28
CA THR A 84 9.07 5.20 -7.87
C THR A 84 8.13 5.30 -9.06
N ILE A 85 6.84 5.41 -8.75
CA ILE A 85 5.78 5.54 -9.73
C ILE A 85 4.81 6.62 -9.25
N SER A 86 4.33 7.45 -10.16
CA SER A 86 3.37 8.53 -9.90
C SER A 86 2.29 8.53 -10.99
N LEU A 87 1.17 9.20 -10.74
CA LEU A 87 0.10 9.41 -11.72
C LEU A 87 0.35 10.67 -12.54
N THR A 88 0.22 10.56 -13.86
CA THR A 88 0.14 11.73 -14.73
C THR A 88 -1.23 12.40 -14.60
N LYS A 89 -1.39 13.61 -15.16
CA LYS A 89 -2.70 14.28 -15.23
C LYS A 89 -3.78 13.40 -15.86
N ALA A 90 -3.44 12.65 -16.91
CA ALA A 90 -4.35 11.69 -17.54
C ALA A 90 -4.69 10.51 -16.62
N GLY A 91 -3.72 10.02 -15.86
CA GLY A 91 -3.92 9.00 -14.83
C GLY A 91 -4.90 9.44 -13.74
N ILE A 92 -4.75 10.66 -13.24
CA ILE A 92 -5.64 11.26 -12.23
C ILE A 92 -7.07 11.33 -12.74
N MET A 93 -7.28 11.82 -13.97
CA MET A 93 -8.63 11.89 -14.56
C MET A 93 -9.24 10.51 -14.83
N SER A 94 -8.42 9.48 -15.06
CA SER A 94 -8.89 8.10 -15.27
C SER A 94 -9.17 7.35 -13.97
N ALA A 95 -8.74 7.89 -12.83
CA ALA A 95 -8.97 7.25 -11.54
C ALA A 95 -10.48 7.20 -11.24
N PRO A 96 -10.97 6.14 -10.57
CA PRO A 96 -12.37 6.07 -10.15
C PRO A 96 -12.72 7.33 -9.34
N LYS A 97 -13.80 8.04 -9.69
CA LYS A 97 -14.22 9.29 -9.03
C LYS A 97 -14.29 9.19 -7.50
N ASN A 98 -14.62 8.00 -6.98
CA ASN A 98 -14.67 7.71 -5.54
C ASN A 98 -13.29 7.49 -4.87
N MET A 99 -12.17 7.67 -5.58
CA MET A 99 -10.81 7.41 -5.07
C MET A 99 -9.85 8.60 -5.23
N GLY A 100 -10.33 9.79 -5.61
CA GLY A 100 -9.45 10.92 -5.91
C GLY A 100 -9.98 12.31 -5.57
N GLU A 101 -11.17 12.45 -4.99
CA GLU A 101 -11.75 13.78 -4.65
C GLU A 101 -11.50 14.23 -3.22
N ASP A 102 -11.40 13.31 -2.26
CA ASP A 102 -11.12 13.67 -0.87
C ASP A 102 -9.61 13.88 -0.69
N THR A 103 -9.10 15.04 -1.12
CA THR A 103 -7.84 15.55 -0.58
C THR A 103 -8.00 15.64 0.92
N ILE A 104 -7.38 14.72 1.62
CA ILE A 104 -7.41 14.68 3.07
C ILE A 104 -6.67 15.91 3.57
N THR A 105 -7.40 16.87 4.16
CA THR A 105 -6.85 18.16 4.61
C THR A 105 -6.38 18.13 6.06
N CYS A 106 -6.72 17.08 6.82
CA CYS A 106 -6.33 16.96 8.22
C CYS A 106 -5.86 15.54 8.60
N ASN A 107 -4.98 15.45 9.59
CA ASN A 107 -4.42 14.17 10.07
C ASN A 107 -5.49 13.21 10.57
N THR A 108 -6.57 13.72 11.18
CA THR A 108 -7.67 12.89 11.69
C THR A 108 -8.39 12.14 10.59
N ASP A 109 -8.65 12.81 9.46
CA ASP A 109 -9.28 12.20 8.30
C ASP A 109 -8.34 11.20 7.61
N LEU A 110 -7.03 11.49 7.60
CA LEU A 110 -5.97 10.58 7.11
C LEU A 110 -6.00 9.27 7.89
N GLN A 111 -5.91 9.38 9.21
CA GLN A 111 -5.87 8.27 10.15
C GLN A 111 -7.17 7.44 10.07
N ARG A 112 -8.33 8.09 10.03
CA ARG A 112 -9.63 7.41 9.86
C ARG A 112 -9.71 6.63 8.54
N ASN A 113 -9.24 7.21 7.44
CA ASN A 113 -9.21 6.53 6.15
C ASN A 113 -8.20 5.38 6.12
N LEU A 114 -7.02 5.54 6.72
CA LEU A 114 -6.06 4.45 6.88
C LEU A 114 -6.68 3.27 7.63
N LYS A 115 -7.39 3.53 8.74
CA LYS A 115 -8.10 2.48 9.48
C LYS A 115 -9.13 1.76 8.62
N LYS A 116 -9.94 2.50 7.87
CA LYS A 116 -10.99 1.95 6.99
C LYS A 116 -10.41 1.12 5.83
N VAL A 117 -9.43 1.66 5.12
CA VAL A 117 -8.81 1.03 3.94
C VAL A 117 -8.07 -0.24 4.31
N PHE A 118 -7.30 -0.19 5.38
CA PHE A 118 -6.48 -1.33 5.82
C PHE A 118 -7.21 -2.26 6.78
N LYS A 119 -8.50 -2.02 7.01
CA LYS A 119 -9.38 -2.77 7.92
C LYS A 119 -8.73 -2.95 9.29
N ILE A 120 -8.17 -1.87 9.82
CA ILE A 120 -7.63 -1.83 11.18
C ILE A 120 -8.85 -1.70 12.09
N GLY A 121 -9.08 -2.70 12.95
CA GLY A 121 -10.21 -2.72 13.87
C GLY A 121 -9.87 -3.49 15.13
N GLY A 122 -10.65 -3.27 16.19
CA GLY A 122 -10.45 -3.92 17.50
C GLY A 122 -9.19 -3.42 18.20
N ASN A 123 -8.40 -4.32 18.78
CA ASN A 123 -7.20 -3.94 19.54
C ASN A 123 -6.11 -3.23 18.71
N PRO A 124 -5.79 -3.64 17.46
CA PRO A 124 -4.90 -2.87 16.59
C PRO A 124 -5.34 -1.42 16.36
N GLU A 125 -6.65 -1.16 16.31
CA GLU A 125 -7.17 0.20 16.18
C GLU A 125 -6.92 1.01 17.45
N LYS A 126 -7.15 0.43 18.64
CA LYS A 126 -6.83 1.11 19.91
C LYS A 126 -5.35 1.46 20.05
N MET A 127 -4.46 0.57 19.59
CA MET A 127 -3.02 0.86 19.55
C MET A 127 -2.71 2.00 18.58
N PHE A 128 -3.31 1.95 17.39
CA PHE A 128 -3.12 2.97 16.36
C PHE A 128 -3.58 4.35 16.87
N ASP A 129 -4.77 4.41 17.47
CA ASP A 129 -5.36 5.64 18.00
C ASP A 129 -4.54 6.23 19.15
N LEU A 130 -3.95 5.39 20.02
CA LEU A 130 -3.05 5.86 21.08
C LEU A 130 -1.84 6.59 20.50
N MET A 131 -1.22 6.03 19.45
CA MET A 131 -0.01 6.57 18.82
C MET A 131 -0.30 7.73 17.83
N CYS A 132 -1.56 8.15 17.68
CA CYS A 132 -1.93 9.28 16.81
C CYS A 132 -1.48 10.64 17.35
N ASP A 133 -1.03 10.70 18.60
CA ASP A 133 -0.40 11.88 19.21
C ASP A 133 1.03 12.16 18.68
N GLY A 134 1.59 11.23 17.89
CA GLY A 134 2.93 11.32 17.32
C GLY A 134 4.06 10.98 18.30
N GLN A 135 3.73 10.53 19.51
CA GLN A 135 4.69 10.20 20.55
C GLN A 135 5.14 8.74 20.47
N ILE A 136 6.21 8.45 21.22
CA ILE A 136 6.72 7.08 21.38
C ILE A 136 6.01 6.44 22.55
N HIS A 137 5.38 5.29 22.32
CA HIS A 137 4.73 4.50 23.36
C HIS A 137 5.48 3.20 23.61
N THR A 138 5.61 2.85 24.88
CA THR A 138 6.12 1.57 25.33
C THR A 138 5.14 0.45 25.05
N ASN A 139 5.65 -0.78 25.09
CA ASN A 139 4.81 -1.96 24.90
C ASN A 139 3.74 -2.11 26.00
N SER A 140 4.04 -1.63 27.21
CA SER A 140 3.11 -1.66 28.33
C SER A 140 1.96 -0.68 28.15
N GLU A 141 2.23 0.55 27.69
CA GLU A 141 1.19 1.54 27.39
C GLU A 141 0.24 1.07 26.29
N LEU A 142 0.79 0.44 25.24
CA LEU A 142 -0.02 -0.15 24.17
C LEU A 142 -0.88 -1.33 24.67
N ALA A 143 -0.38 -2.10 25.63
CA ALA A 143 -1.15 -3.19 26.25
C ALA A 143 -2.31 -2.65 27.08
N ILE A 144 -2.06 -1.60 27.87
CA ILE A 144 -3.07 -0.90 28.69
C ILE A 144 -4.16 -0.31 27.81
N ALA A 145 -3.81 0.36 26.71
CA ALA A 145 -4.79 0.88 25.75
C ALA A 145 -5.69 -0.21 25.13
N CYS A 146 -5.20 -1.46 25.08
CA CYS A 146 -5.96 -2.62 24.64
C CYS A 146 -6.74 -3.31 25.76
N GLY A 147 -6.81 -2.73 26.96
CA GLY A 147 -7.47 -3.29 28.14
C GLY A 147 -6.72 -4.47 28.75
N ARG A 148 -5.38 -4.43 28.73
CA ARG A 148 -4.54 -5.48 29.35
C ARG A 148 -3.51 -4.87 30.29
N ASP A 149 -3.34 -5.51 31.44
CA ASP A 149 -2.39 -5.05 32.47
C ASP A 149 -0.93 -5.27 32.06
N THR A 150 -0.67 -6.27 31.22
CA THR A 150 0.68 -6.60 30.75
C THR A 150 0.71 -7.02 29.27
N PRO A 151 1.84 -6.80 28.57
CA PRO A 151 2.03 -7.30 27.21
C PRO A 151 2.03 -8.83 27.17
N ASN A 152 1.37 -9.42 26.17
CA ASN A 152 1.37 -10.87 25.94
C ASN A 152 1.55 -11.21 24.45
N ALA A 153 1.58 -12.52 24.13
CA ALA A 153 1.77 -13.00 22.77
C ALA A 153 0.74 -12.45 21.77
N SER A 154 -0.55 -12.40 22.15
CA SER A 154 -1.62 -11.87 21.31
C SER A 154 -1.44 -10.37 21.02
N HIS A 155 -1.08 -9.59 22.04
CA HIS A 155 -0.73 -8.17 21.90
C HIS A 155 0.45 -7.97 20.94
N ASN A 156 1.51 -8.78 21.07
CA ASN A 156 2.67 -8.71 20.19
C ASN A 156 2.32 -9.03 18.73
N VAL A 157 1.42 -10.00 18.46
CA VAL A 157 0.95 -10.32 17.10
C VAL A 157 0.17 -9.16 16.47
N GLN A 158 -0.70 -8.52 17.25
CA GLN A 158 -1.47 -7.34 16.82
C GLN A 158 -0.56 -6.17 16.45
N ARG A 159 0.42 -5.87 17.30
CA ARG A 159 1.45 -4.85 17.02
C ARG A 159 2.30 -5.21 15.80
N SER A 160 2.75 -6.46 15.69
CA SER A 160 3.53 -6.93 14.53
C SER A 160 2.76 -6.81 13.22
N THR A 161 1.42 -6.88 13.25
CA THR A 161 0.58 -6.64 12.07
C THR A 161 0.66 -5.18 11.63
N LEU A 162 0.64 -4.22 12.56
CA LEU A 162 0.78 -2.79 12.24
C LEU A 162 2.19 -2.47 11.74
N VAL A 163 3.22 -3.08 12.33
CA VAL A 163 4.62 -2.97 11.88
C VAL A 163 4.78 -3.57 10.49
N GLY A 164 4.22 -4.76 10.22
CA GLY A 164 4.29 -5.42 8.92
C GLY A 164 3.58 -4.65 7.80
N LYS A 165 2.56 -3.85 8.14
CA LYS A 165 1.89 -2.93 7.22
C LYS A 165 2.62 -1.59 7.05
N GLY A 166 3.66 -1.33 7.84
CA GLY A 166 4.48 -0.12 7.77
C GLY A 166 3.91 1.10 8.50
N PHE A 167 2.81 0.96 9.25
CA PHE A 167 2.21 2.08 10.01
C PHE A 167 2.96 2.40 11.28
N VAL A 168 3.63 1.41 11.86
CA VAL A 168 4.32 1.52 13.14
C VAL A 168 5.78 1.17 12.93
N GLU A 169 6.66 2.00 13.49
CA GLU A 169 8.08 1.72 13.55
C GLU A 169 8.56 1.63 14.99
N LYS A 170 9.64 0.87 15.19
CA LYS A 170 10.30 0.77 16.48
C LYS A 170 11.27 1.94 16.63
N SER A 171 11.17 2.68 17.73
CA SER A 171 12.09 3.77 18.03
C SER A 171 13.44 3.23 18.53
N SER A 172 14.53 3.96 18.26
CA SER A 172 15.87 3.65 18.77
C SER A 172 15.94 3.72 20.30
N CYS A 173 15.10 4.55 20.93
CA CYS A 173 15.02 4.72 22.39
C CYS A 173 14.26 3.57 23.10
N GLY A 174 13.76 2.58 22.34
CA GLY A 174 12.75 1.64 22.83
C GLY A 174 11.33 2.21 22.68
N GLY A 175 10.37 1.32 22.45
CA GLY A 175 8.98 1.70 22.16
C GLY A 175 8.65 1.76 20.67
N PHE A 176 7.44 2.24 20.38
CA PHE A 176 6.80 2.22 19.08
C PHE A 176 6.11 3.55 18.82
N ARG A 177 6.12 4.00 17.58
CA ARG A 177 5.39 5.19 17.14
C ARG A 177 4.81 4.97 15.75
N LEU A 178 3.82 5.79 15.38
CA LEU A 178 3.37 5.83 14.00
C LEU A 178 4.46 6.38 13.09
N THR A 179 4.56 5.81 11.89
CA THR A 179 5.46 6.28 10.84
C THR A 179 4.93 7.57 10.22
N SER A 180 5.80 8.32 9.57
CA SER A 180 5.46 9.60 8.92
C SER A 180 4.37 9.49 7.84
N MET A 181 4.06 8.29 7.32
CA MET A 181 2.93 8.08 6.41
C MET A 181 1.56 8.23 7.09
N CYS A 182 1.51 8.22 8.42
CA CYS A 182 0.26 8.39 9.19
C CYS A 182 -0.01 9.86 9.53
N PHE A 183 0.82 10.79 9.06
CA PHE A 183 0.70 12.22 9.28
C PHE A 183 0.90 12.98 7.97
N LEU A 184 0.05 13.96 7.70
CA LEU A 184 0.28 14.94 6.65
C LEU A 184 1.48 15.81 7.05
N LYS A 185 2.36 16.07 6.08
CA LYS A 185 3.33 17.16 6.20
C LYS A 185 2.58 18.46 5.92
N LEU A 186 2.01 19.04 6.97
CA LEU A 186 1.46 20.39 6.94
C LEU A 186 2.60 21.42 6.94
#